data_AF-A0A3V5QDS0-F1
#
_entry.id   AF-A0A3V5QDS0-F1
#
_cell.length_a   1.000
_cell.length_b   1.000
_cell.length_c   1.000
_cell.angle_alpha   90.00
_cell.angle_beta   90.00
_cell.angle_gamma   90.00
#
_symmetry.space_group_name_H-M   'P 1'
#
loop_
_entity.id
_entity.type
_entity.pdbx_description
1 polymer ?
#
loop_
_entity_poly.entity_id
_entity_poly.type
_entity_poly.pdbx_seq_one_letter_code
_entity_poly.pdbx_strand_id
1 'polypeptide(L)' 'MDLNTAANALRELGHPTRLSIYRELVRAGHEGLPVGELQKHLEIPASTLSHHLSALISAG' A
#
# COMPACT_ATOMS: atom_id res chain seq x y z
N MET A 1 -14.25 -4.64 -12.13
CA MET A 1 -14.21 -3.45 -11.26
C MET A 1 -15.17 -2.43 -11.83
N ASP A 2 -16.14 -1.94 -11.06
CA ASP A 2 -16.98 -0.82 -11.48
C ASP A 2 -16.30 0.53 -11.20
N LEU A 3 -16.88 1.62 -11.72
CA LEU A 3 -16.30 2.96 -11.64
C LEU A 3 -16.12 3.46 -10.20
N ASN A 4 -17.01 3.11 -9.27
CA ASN A 4 -16.90 3.58 -7.89
C ASN A 4 -15.77 2.86 -7.15
N THR A 5 -15.61 1.56 -7.36
CA THR A 5 -14.45 0.82 -6.83
C THR A 5 -13.15 1.35 -7.42
N ALA A 6 -13.12 1.63 -8.73
CA ALA A 6 -11.95 2.21 -9.40
C ALA A 6 -11.57 3.57 -8.80
N ALA A 7 -12.55 4.47 -8.64
CA ALA A 7 -12.34 5.78 -8.07
C ALA A 7 -11.86 5.71 -6.61
N ASN A 8 -12.42 4.79 -5.83
CA ASN A 8 -12.00 4.56 -4.44
C ASN A 8 -10.55 4.06 -4.37
N ALA A 9 -10.18 3.06 -5.18
CA ALA A 9 -8.81 2.54 -5.23
C ALA A 9 -7.80 3.64 -5.63
N LEU A 10 -8.13 4.44 -6.65
CA LEU A 10 -7.29 5.57 -7.07
C LEU A 10 -7.16 6.65 -5.98
N ARG A 11 -8.24 6.92 -5.23
CA ARG A 11 -8.22 7.85 -4.09
C ARG A 11 -7.26 7.37 -3.00
N GLU A 12 -7.32 6.09 -2.64
CA GLU A 12 -6.42 5.54 -1.62
C GLU A 12 -4.96 5.48 -2.11
N LEU A 13 -4.74 5.14 -3.39
CA LEU A 13 -3.41 5.14 -4.01
C LEU A 13 -2.82 6.55 -4.20
N GLY A 14 -3.64 7.60 -4.28
CA GLY A 14 -3.19 8.97 -4.54
C GLY A 14 -2.32 9.60 -3.44
N HIS A 15 -2.13 8.92 -2.30
CA HIS A 15 -1.27 9.38 -1.22
C HIS A 15 0.18 8.90 -1.41
N PRO A 16 1.20 9.77 -1.30
CA PRO A 16 2.60 9.42 -1.59
C PRO A 16 3.09 8.15 -0.89
N THR A 17 2.87 8.03 0.43
CA THR A 17 3.28 6.85 1.20
C THR A 17 2.62 5.56 0.71
N ARG A 18 1.33 5.63 0.35
CA ARG A 18 0.57 4.46 -0.11
C ARG A 18 0.99 4.04 -1.51
N LEU A 19 1.28 5.01 -2.37
CA LEU A 19 1.86 4.74 -3.68
C LEU A 19 3.25 4.10 -3.57
N SER A 20 4.10 4.56 -2.64
CA SER A 20 5.40 3.94 -2.37
C SER A 20 5.27 2.50 -1.88
N ILE A 21 4.36 2.24 -0.93
CA ILE A 21 4.03 0.88 -0.48
C ILE A 21 3.61 0.01 -1.65
N TYR A 22 2.65 0.47 -2.46
CA TYR A 22 2.14 -0.27 -3.61
C TYR A 22 3.26 -0.59 -4.60
N ARG A 23 4.14 0.38 -4.91
CA ARG A 23 5.27 0.18 -5.83
C ARG A 23 6.28 -0.85 -5.32
N GLU A 24 6.59 -0.85 -4.03
CA GLU A 24 7.49 -1.85 -3.43
C GLU A 24 6.87 -3.25 -3.49
N LEU A 25 5.58 -3.39 -3.21
CA LEU A 25 4.87 -4.68 -3.32
C LEU A 25 4.78 -5.18 -4.77
N VAL A 26 4.55 -4.28 -5.74
CA VAL A 26 4.57 -4.64 -7.17
C VAL A 26 5.95 -5.15 -7.60
N ARG A 27 7.03 -4.58 -7.06
CA ARG A 27 8.41 -5.04 -7.33
C ARG A 27 8.71 -6.39 -6.69
N ALA A 28 8.20 -6.62 -5.48
CA ALA A 28 8.32 -7.91 -4.79
C ALA A 28 7.56 -9.03 -5.51
N GLY A 29 6.52 -8.68 -6.26
CA GLY A 29 5.78 -9.65 -7.07
C GLY A 29 4.97 -10.63 -6.23
N HIS A 30 4.73 -11.83 -6.77
CA HIS A 30 3.83 -12.82 -6.17
C HIS A 30 4.36 -13.43 -4.86
N GLU A 31 5.67 -13.38 -4.62
CA GLU A 31 6.26 -13.82 -3.35
C GLU A 31 5.93 -12.87 -2.20
N GLY A 32 5.54 -11.63 -2.53
CA GLY A 32 5.23 -10.59 -1.57
C GLY A 32 6.47 -10.12 -0.82
N LEU A 33 6.25 -9.28 0.20
CA LEU A 33 7.30 -8.73 1.03
C LEU A 33 6.87 -8.77 2.50
N PRO A 34 7.71 -9.26 3.43
CA PRO A 34 7.42 -9.16 4.85
C PRO A 34 7.24 -7.71 5.28
N VAL A 35 6.24 -7.44 6.12
CA VAL A 35 5.94 -6.06 6.60
C VAL A 35 7.17 -5.41 7.27
N GLY A 36 7.98 -6.19 7.98
CA GLY A 36 9.20 -5.69 8.61
C GLY A 36 10.30 -5.28 7.60
N GLU A 37 10.38 -5.91 6.43
CA GLU A 37 11.30 -5.50 5.36
C GLU A 37 10.76 -4.29 4.62
N LEU A 38 9.46 -4.29 4.31
CA LEU A 38 8.78 -3.12 3.74
C LEU A 38 8.97 -1.87 4.61
N GLN A 39 8.86 -2.03 5.93
CA GLN A 39 9.10 -0.96 6.89
C GLN A 39 10.53 -0.42 6.81
N LYS A 40 11.53 -1.30 6.70
CA LYS A 40 12.94 -0.92 6.58
C LYS A 40 13.21 -0.19 5.26
N HIS A 41 12.63 -0.65 4.15
CA HIS A 41 12.82 -0.01 2.83
C HIS A 41 12.22 1.39 2.75
N LEU A 42 11.09 1.60 3.44
CA LEU A 42 10.34 2.86 3.37
C LEU A 42 10.61 3.81 4.54
N GLU A 43 11.40 3.37 5.53
CA GLU A 43 11.79 4.14 6.72
C GLU A 43 10.61 4.81 7.46
N ILE A 44 9.47 4.11 7.51
CA ILE A 44 8.22 4.60 8.12
C ILE A 44 7.94 3.92 9.46
N PRO A 45 7.32 4.63 10.43
CA PRO A 45 6.90 4.02 11.69
C PRO A 45 5.90 2.88 11.47
N ALA A 46 6.01 1.82 12.28
CA ALA A 46 5.17 0.62 12.16
C ALA A 46 3.66 0.91 12.27
N SER A 47 3.27 1.85 13.14
CA SER A 47 1.87 2.28 13.31
C SER A 47 1.35 3.00 12.08
N THR A 48 2.16 3.88 11.49
CA THR A 48 1.84 4.60 10.24
C THR A 48 1.73 3.65 9.06
N LEU A 49 2.67 2.69 8.93
CA LEU A 49 2.62 1.68 7.90
C LEU A 49 1.35 0.82 8.00
N SER A 50 1.02 0.34 9.21
CA SER A 50 -0.19 -0.46 9.45
C SER A 50 -1.48 0.29 9.08
N HIS A 51 -1.55 1.59 9.40
CA HIS A 51 -2.68 2.44 9.03
C HIS A 51 -2.82 2.54 7.49
N HIS A 52 -1.73 2.80 6.78
CA HIS A 52 -1.74 2.89 5.32
C HIS A 52 -2.04 1.55 4.63
N LEU A 53 -1.53 0.43 5.15
CA LEU A 53 -1.85 -0.91 4.66
C LEU A 53 -3.33 -1.22 4.82
N SER A 54 -3.91 -0.89 5.98
CA SER A 54 -5.34 -1.11 6.25
C SER A 54 -6.22 -0.34 5.27
N ALA A 55 -5.85 0.91 4.94
CA ALA A 55 -6.55 1.73 3.97
C ALA A 55 -6.40 1.22 2.52
N LEU A 56 -5.25 0.63 2.17
CA LEU A 56 -5.05 -0.01 0.86
C LEU A 56 -5.88 -1.30 0.74
N ILE A 57 -5.87 -2.15 1.76
CA ILE A 57 -6.63 -3.40 1.79
C ILE A 57 -8.15 -3.15 1.72
N SER A 58 -8.64 -2.11 2.40
CA SER A 58 -10.06 -1.76 2.34
C SER A 58 -10.50 -1.19 0.98
N ALA A 59 -9.55 -0.80 0.12
CA ALA A 59 -9.81 -0.23 -1.19
C ALA A 59 -10.07 -1.29 -2.28
N GLY A 60 -9.64 -2.54 -2.07
CA GLY A 60 -9.81 -3.65 -3.01
C GLY A 60 -8.58 -4.53 -3.13
#